data_AF-A0A7W5ZQ75-F1
#
_entry.id   AF-A0A7W5ZQ75-F1
#
_cell.length_a   1.000
_cell.length_b   1.000
_cell.length_c   1.000
_cell.angle_alpha   90.00
_cell.angle_beta   90.00
_cell.angle_gamma   90.00
#
_symmetry.space_group_name_H-M   'P 1'
#
loop_
_entity.id
_entity.type
_entity.pdbx_description
1 polymer ?
#
loop_
_entity_poly.entity_id
_entity_poly.type
_entity_poly.pdbx_seq_one_letter_code
_entity_poly.pdbx_strand_id
1 'polypeptide(L)'
;MDQIWALEAIYKVFDRRSIFYEEMRSQLNGKCTVHTLFKDFDKTDTTYTIEEKWMFLKFMHSCGLCFPLKANPSDPDTLYTYYVFPEFLTSTKPLLVRSWFRSQRVIVFQKQFEFLPYYPLHTFISKFGTKTTYDCFWRSGILIYTDVEELEGFCIEADFEKHTLTLTLDESIASEWYEAIVSSIIVHGDKQNAEWQLISGKMQNHESPFEDTMPKSTSDLENLPDVAQKVPPPIHRKKKIVISYAKEDIGALKMLEIYFKGYSNEFDYWSDQNQDNKSGWKETIKYEFEHADGYILLISPHYMMVDKKIIHEKEIPTILKRQKEKSVPVINLFVGAFTLTSSHDVSVFNSFNKGEVMPAEESKAQDFINRFMRDEILRKFI
;
A
#
# COMPACT_ATOMS: atom_id res chain seq x y z
N MET A 1 -12.87 0.57 34.82
CA MET A 1 -13.03 1.37 33.60
C MET A 1 -14.51 1.34 33.25
N ASP A 2 -15.12 2.49 33.03
CA ASP A 2 -16.53 2.55 32.62
C ASP A 2 -16.66 2.04 31.19
N GLN A 3 -17.41 0.96 31.00
CA GLN A 3 -17.58 0.30 29.69
C GLN A 3 -18.33 1.20 28.71
N ILE A 4 -19.30 2.00 29.18
CA ILE A 4 -20.11 2.88 28.33
C ILE A 4 -19.22 3.97 27.76
N TRP A 5 -18.40 4.59 28.61
CA TRP A 5 -17.46 5.64 28.21
C TRP A 5 -16.46 5.17 27.13
N ALA A 6 -15.91 3.95 27.27
CA ALA A 6 -15.01 3.40 26.26
C ALA A 6 -15.75 3.12 24.94
N LEU A 7 -16.95 2.53 25.00
CA LEU A 7 -17.75 2.24 23.82
C LEU A 7 -18.16 3.51 23.07
N GLU A 8 -18.55 4.57 23.77
CA GLU A 8 -18.86 5.86 23.16
C GLU A 8 -17.68 6.42 22.37
N ALA A 9 -16.47 6.37 22.94
CA ALA A 9 -15.26 6.85 22.26
C ALA A 9 -14.95 6.04 20.99
N ILE A 10 -15.11 4.72 21.04
CA ILE A 10 -14.83 3.82 19.91
C ILE A 10 -15.87 3.97 18.80
N TYR A 11 -17.15 3.99 19.16
CA TYR A 11 -18.24 4.09 18.19
C TYR A 11 -18.35 5.48 17.55
N LYS A 12 -17.76 6.51 18.15
CA LYS A 12 -17.70 7.86 17.56
C LYS A 12 -17.09 7.85 16.16
N VAL A 13 -16.02 7.08 15.94
CA VAL A 13 -15.39 6.93 14.61
C VAL A 13 -16.39 6.39 13.57
N PHE A 14 -17.38 5.63 14.03
CA PHE A 14 -18.43 5.01 13.23
C PHE A 14 -19.76 5.78 13.28
N ASP A 15 -19.81 6.96 13.91
CA ASP A 15 -21.01 7.79 13.94
C ASP A 15 -21.24 8.40 12.55
N ARG A 16 -22.26 7.87 11.87
CA ARG A 16 -22.69 8.28 10.52
C ARG A 16 -23.09 9.76 10.43
N ARG A 17 -23.30 10.44 11.55
CA ARG A 17 -23.63 11.88 11.58
C ARG A 17 -22.39 12.76 11.75
N SER A 18 -21.23 12.17 12.05
CA SER A 18 -20.00 12.92 12.26
C SER A 18 -19.35 13.32 10.94
N ILE A 19 -18.72 14.50 10.92
CA ILE A 19 -17.92 14.96 9.78
C ILE A 19 -16.77 13.98 9.50
N PHE A 20 -16.18 13.41 10.56
CA PHE A 20 -15.08 12.47 10.44
C PHE A 20 -15.47 11.16 9.77
N TYR A 21 -16.69 10.65 10.00
CA TYR A 21 -17.21 9.50 9.27
C TYR A 21 -17.26 9.76 7.76
N GLU A 22 -17.75 10.94 7.36
CA GLU A 22 -17.80 11.33 5.96
C GLU A 22 -16.39 11.54 5.37
N GLU A 23 -15.47 12.16 6.10
CA GLU A 23 -14.06 12.28 5.70
C GLU A 23 -13.41 10.91 5.52
N MET A 24 -13.61 9.99 6.46
CA MET A 24 -13.11 8.61 6.41
C MET A 24 -13.60 7.87 5.16
N ARG A 25 -14.88 8.05 4.81
CA ARG A 25 -15.52 7.36 3.68
C ARG A 25 -15.18 7.97 2.32
N SER A 26 -15.08 9.30 2.22
CA SER A 26 -15.02 10.01 0.93
C SER A 26 -13.65 10.56 0.56
N GLN A 27 -12.81 10.90 1.54
CA GLN A 27 -11.53 11.57 1.31
C GLN A 27 -10.35 10.69 1.70
N LEU A 28 -10.47 10.01 2.84
CA LEU A 28 -9.39 9.23 3.44
C LEU A 28 -9.42 7.75 3.02
N ASN A 29 -10.51 7.29 2.42
CA ASN A 29 -10.71 5.90 1.97
C ASN A 29 -10.38 4.86 3.06
N GLY A 30 -10.76 5.17 4.30
CA GLY A 30 -10.52 4.33 5.46
C GLY A 30 -9.09 4.28 5.99
N LYS A 31 -8.18 5.16 5.52
CA LYS A 31 -6.81 5.27 6.01
C LYS A 31 -6.56 6.65 6.63
N CYS A 32 -6.18 6.71 7.91
CA CYS A 32 -5.83 7.96 8.57
C CYS A 32 -4.61 7.81 9.49
N THR A 33 -3.95 8.91 9.84
CA THR A 33 -2.88 8.89 10.85
C THR A 33 -3.48 8.88 12.25
N VAL A 34 -2.75 8.36 13.24
CA VAL A 34 -3.14 8.46 14.66
C VAL A 34 -3.39 9.92 15.07
N HIS A 35 -2.59 10.87 14.57
CA HIS A 35 -2.77 12.30 14.80
C HIS A 35 -4.12 12.81 14.28
N THR A 36 -4.50 12.42 13.08
CA THR A 36 -5.81 12.78 12.50
C THR A 36 -6.95 12.22 13.36
N LEU A 37 -6.86 10.95 13.75
CA LEU A 37 -7.85 10.30 14.62
C LEU A 37 -7.95 10.98 15.99
N PHE A 38 -6.81 11.30 16.62
CA PHE A 38 -6.77 11.90 17.94
C PHE A 38 -7.30 13.33 17.95
N LYS A 39 -7.06 14.08 16.86
CA LYS A 39 -7.71 15.38 16.64
C LYS A 39 -9.22 15.25 16.56
N ASP A 40 -9.75 14.17 15.98
CA ASP A 40 -11.19 13.94 15.98
C ASP A 40 -11.72 13.66 17.38
N PHE A 41 -11.01 12.87 18.18
CA PHE A 41 -11.34 12.69 19.61
C PHE A 41 -11.38 14.00 20.40
N ASP A 42 -10.62 15.02 20.01
CA ASP A 42 -10.66 16.34 20.66
C ASP A 42 -11.84 17.24 20.24
N LYS A 43 -12.59 16.88 19.19
CA LYS A 43 -13.75 17.68 18.73
C LYS A 43 -15.01 17.49 19.58
N THR A 44 -14.98 16.61 20.59
CA THR A 44 -16.13 16.36 21.47
C THR A 44 -16.13 17.25 22.70
N ASP A 45 -17.31 17.36 23.33
CA ASP A 45 -17.46 17.99 24.65
C ASP A 45 -16.66 17.27 25.75
N THR A 46 -16.28 16.01 25.49
CA THR A 46 -15.37 15.21 26.33
C THR A 46 -13.92 15.39 25.86
N THR A 47 -13.05 15.86 26.75
CA THR A 47 -11.60 15.93 26.53
C THR A 47 -10.91 14.66 27.03
N TYR A 48 -10.31 13.90 26.13
CA TYR A 48 -9.56 12.68 26.46
C TYR A 48 -8.06 12.97 26.58
N THR A 49 -7.38 12.34 27.54
CA THR A 49 -5.91 12.41 27.62
C THR A 49 -5.26 11.63 26.48
N ILE A 50 -3.97 11.86 26.23
CA ILE A 50 -3.25 11.15 25.17
C ILE A 50 -3.19 9.63 25.43
N GLU A 51 -3.06 9.24 26.70
CA GLU A 51 -3.03 7.83 27.13
C GLU A 51 -4.37 7.14 26.89
N GLU A 52 -5.49 7.83 27.16
CA GLU A 52 -6.84 7.31 26.93
C GLU A 52 -7.10 7.09 25.44
N LYS A 53 -6.68 8.05 24.59
CA LYS A 53 -6.82 7.90 23.13
C LYS A 53 -6.03 6.71 22.60
N TRP A 54 -4.80 6.50 23.10
CA TRP A 54 -4.02 5.31 22.78
C TRP A 54 -4.69 4.02 23.26
N MET A 55 -5.28 4.04 24.45
CA MET A 55 -6.03 2.91 24.98
C MET A 55 -7.24 2.56 24.11
N PHE A 56 -8.00 3.56 23.65
CA PHE A 56 -9.12 3.33 22.71
C PHE A 56 -8.64 2.75 21.39
N LEU A 57 -7.55 3.28 20.82
CA LEU A 57 -6.98 2.75 19.58
C LEU A 57 -6.54 1.30 19.71
N LYS A 58 -5.88 0.95 20.81
CA LYS A 58 -5.51 -0.45 21.12
C LYS A 58 -6.73 -1.34 21.27
N PHE A 59 -7.78 -0.84 21.90
CA PHE A 59 -9.03 -1.58 22.04
C PHE A 59 -9.72 -1.79 20.67
N MET A 60 -9.83 -0.76 19.83
CA MET A 60 -10.33 -0.86 18.45
C MET A 60 -9.57 -1.90 17.64
N HIS A 61 -8.24 -1.90 17.75
CA HIS A 61 -7.40 -2.91 17.12
C HIS A 61 -7.70 -4.33 17.65
N SER A 62 -7.81 -4.50 18.97
CA SER A 62 -8.13 -5.81 19.57
C SER A 62 -9.52 -6.35 19.18
N CYS A 63 -10.47 -5.45 18.88
CA CYS A 63 -11.79 -5.81 18.37
C CYS A 63 -11.82 -6.06 16.85
N GLY A 64 -10.67 -5.98 16.17
CA GLY A 64 -10.60 -6.15 14.71
C GLY A 64 -11.26 -5.04 13.92
N LEU A 65 -11.45 -3.85 14.51
CA LEU A 65 -12.06 -2.69 13.85
C LEU A 65 -11.06 -1.90 13.00
N CYS A 66 -9.78 -2.00 13.33
CA CYS A 66 -8.69 -1.35 12.60
C CYS A 66 -7.37 -2.09 12.80
N PHE A 67 -6.37 -1.75 11.99
CA PHE A 67 -5.01 -2.26 12.13
C PHE A 67 -3.99 -1.21 11.67
N PRO A 68 -2.76 -1.22 12.23
CA PRO A 68 -1.71 -0.29 11.80
C PRO A 68 -1.10 -0.74 10.46
N LEU A 69 -0.74 0.23 9.63
CA LEU A 69 0.06 0.04 8.43
C LEU A 69 1.50 0.47 8.74
N LYS A 70 2.42 -0.50 8.86
CA LYS A 70 3.82 -0.26 9.25
C LYS A 70 4.78 -0.92 8.29
N ALA A 71 5.88 -0.23 7.96
CA ALA A 71 6.98 -0.81 7.21
C ALA A 71 7.59 -2.03 7.94
N ASN A 72 7.78 -1.92 9.26
CA ASN A 72 8.20 -3.02 10.11
C ASN A 72 7.18 -3.23 11.25
N PRO A 73 6.63 -4.46 11.42
CA PRO A 73 5.70 -4.76 12.51
C PRO A 73 6.26 -4.46 13.91
N SER A 74 7.58 -4.47 14.07
CA SER A 74 8.28 -4.18 15.33
C SER A 74 8.36 -2.70 15.67
N ASP A 75 8.09 -1.81 14.71
CA ASP A 75 8.18 -0.37 14.94
C ASP A 75 7.10 0.08 15.94
N PRO A 76 7.43 0.97 16.89
CA PRO A 76 6.44 1.50 17.82
C PRO A 76 5.39 2.33 17.07
N ASP A 77 4.14 2.29 17.55
CA ASP A 77 3.12 3.21 17.06
C ASP A 77 3.49 4.65 17.45
N THR A 78 3.36 5.57 16.49
CA THR A 78 3.57 7.00 16.68
C THR A 78 2.32 7.76 16.25
N LEU A 79 2.27 9.06 16.53
CA LEU A 79 1.19 9.93 16.03
C LEU A 79 1.11 9.96 14.48
N TYR A 80 2.18 9.58 13.79
CA TYR A 80 2.22 9.57 12.32
C TYR A 80 1.99 8.17 11.72
N THR A 81 1.84 7.14 12.55
CA THR A 81 1.48 5.80 12.08
C THR A 81 0.10 5.82 11.43
N TYR A 82 -0.01 5.21 10.26
CA TYR A 82 -1.30 5.05 9.58
C TYR A 82 -2.07 3.88 10.19
N TYR A 83 -3.36 4.07 10.36
CA TYR A 83 -4.32 3.03 10.69
C TYR A 83 -5.35 2.91 9.58
N VAL A 84 -5.74 1.66 9.33
CA VAL A 84 -6.73 1.29 8.34
C VAL A 84 -7.95 0.74 9.04
N PHE A 85 -9.12 1.21 8.62
CA PHE A 85 -10.42 0.80 9.11
C PHE A 85 -11.20 0.12 7.98
N PRO A 86 -11.35 -1.22 7.98
CA PRO A 86 -11.96 -1.97 6.87
C PRO A 86 -13.33 -1.46 6.41
N GLU A 87 -14.16 -0.99 7.36
CA GLU A 87 -15.49 -0.41 7.10
C GLU A 87 -15.47 0.75 6.10
N PHE A 88 -14.43 1.55 6.13
CA PHE A 88 -14.32 2.76 5.33
C PHE A 88 -13.55 2.56 4.03
N LEU A 89 -13.01 1.36 3.80
CA LEU A 89 -12.33 1.03 2.53
C LEU A 89 -13.26 1.24 1.34
N THR A 90 -12.68 1.47 0.18
CA THR A 90 -13.48 1.62 -1.05
C THR A 90 -14.13 0.29 -1.43
N SER A 91 -15.30 0.33 -2.08
CA SER A 91 -15.93 -0.88 -2.63
C SER A 91 -15.24 -1.35 -3.92
N THR A 92 -14.39 -0.53 -4.51
CA THR A 92 -13.76 -0.82 -5.80
C THR A 92 -12.51 -1.67 -5.60
N LYS A 93 -12.49 -2.86 -6.20
CA LYS A 93 -11.30 -3.71 -6.24
C LYS A 93 -10.10 -2.97 -6.88
N PRO A 94 -8.94 -2.88 -6.20
CA PRO A 94 -7.75 -2.18 -6.69
C PRO A 94 -7.19 -2.75 -8.00
N LEU A 95 -6.49 -1.92 -8.78
CA LEU A 95 -5.90 -2.33 -10.07
C LEU A 95 -4.82 -3.40 -9.92
N LEU A 96 -4.02 -3.34 -8.84
CA LEU A 96 -2.98 -4.32 -8.54
C LEU A 96 -3.58 -5.72 -8.39
N VAL A 97 -4.65 -5.83 -7.60
CA VAL A 97 -5.39 -7.07 -7.40
C VAL A 97 -5.95 -7.61 -8.71
N ARG A 98 -6.56 -6.75 -9.56
CA ARG A 98 -7.05 -7.16 -10.89
C ARG A 98 -5.94 -7.70 -11.79
N SER A 99 -4.72 -7.20 -11.63
CA SER A 99 -3.56 -7.63 -12.42
C SER A 99 -3.09 -9.01 -11.98
N TRP A 100 -3.09 -9.27 -10.67
CA TRP A 100 -2.76 -10.59 -10.10
C TRP A 100 -3.65 -11.71 -10.66
N PHE A 101 -4.97 -11.49 -10.73
CA PHE A 101 -5.91 -12.45 -11.33
C PHE A 101 -5.65 -12.76 -12.81
N ARG A 102 -4.92 -11.90 -13.54
CA ARG A 102 -4.61 -12.10 -14.96
C ARG A 102 -3.30 -12.85 -15.17
N SER A 103 -2.40 -12.80 -14.19
CA SER A 103 -1.06 -13.39 -14.32
C SER A 103 -0.98 -14.80 -13.76
N GLN A 104 -1.84 -15.18 -12.82
CA GLN A 104 -1.70 -16.44 -12.10
C GLN A 104 -2.61 -17.57 -12.59
N ARG A 105 -2.11 -18.80 -12.42
CA ARG A 105 -2.95 -19.99 -12.41
C ARG A 105 -3.52 -20.13 -11.02
N VAL A 106 -4.84 -20.09 -10.92
CA VAL A 106 -5.50 -20.03 -9.62
C VAL A 106 -6.45 -21.19 -9.41
N ILE A 107 -6.59 -21.57 -8.13
CA ILE A 107 -7.62 -22.46 -7.63
C ILE A 107 -8.65 -21.60 -6.89
N VAL A 108 -9.93 -21.80 -7.18
CA VAL A 108 -11.03 -20.99 -6.64
C VAL A 108 -11.96 -21.86 -5.83
N PHE A 109 -12.08 -21.54 -4.55
CA PHE A 109 -13.06 -22.09 -3.63
C PHE A 109 -14.14 -21.06 -3.33
N GLN A 110 -15.37 -21.52 -3.17
CA GLN A 110 -16.50 -20.67 -2.83
C GLN A 110 -17.30 -21.29 -1.70
N LYS A 111 -17.72 -20.45 -0.74
CA LYS A 111 -18.66 -20.82 0.30
C LYS A 111 -19.91 -19.94 0.19
N GLN A 112 -21.06 -20.60 0.07
CA GLN A 112 -22.37 -19.95 0.03
C GLN A 112 -22.93 -19.85 1.46
N PHE A 113 -23.44 -18.67 1.81
CA PHE A 113 -24.12 -18.43 3.08
C PHE A 113 -25.60 -18.14 2.85
N GLU A 114 -26.44 -18.48 3.82
CA GLU A 114 -27.84 -18.02 3.86
C GLU A 114 -27.87 -16.49 4.05
N PHE A 115 -27.03 -16.00 4.96
CA PHE A 115 -26.73 -14.60 5.19
C PHE A 115 -25.24 -14.47 5.40
N LEU A 116 -24.54 -13.67 4.58
CA LEU A 116 -23.11 -13.47 4.72
C LEU A 116 -22.85 -12.41 5.80
N PRO A 117 -22.38 -12.81 7.00
CA PRO A 117 -22.07 -11.82 8.02
C PRO A 117 -20.87 -10.99 7.58
N TYR A 118 -20.96 -9.71 7.85
CA TYR A 118 -19.95 -8.74 7.47
C TYR A 118 -18.69 -8.82 8.36
N TYR A 119 -18.88 -9.17 9.63
CA TYR A 119 -17.85 -9.20 10.66
C TYR A 119 -16.67 -10.16 10.37
N PRO A 120 -16.87 -11.43 9.96
CA PRO A 120 -15.76 -12.35 9.71
C PRO A 120 -14.77 -11.87 8.66
N LEU A 121 -15.25 -11.26 7.56
CA LEU A 121 -14.36 -10.68 6.56
C LEU A 121 -13.55 -9.52 7.16
N HIS A 122 -14.19 -8.66 7.94
CA HIS A 122 -13.52 -7.51 8.56
C HIS A 122 -12.46 -7.92 9.55
N THR A 123 -12.76 -8.88 10.42
CA THR A 123 -11.79 -9.45 11.34
C THR A 123 -10.65 -10.09 10.56
N PHE A 124 -10.94 -10.78 9.44
CA PHE A 124 -9.93 -11.34 8.57
C PHE A 124 -9.02 -10.25 7.96
N ILE A 125 -9.60 -9.21 7.37
CA ILE A 125 -8.86 -8.06 6.81
C ILE A 125 -8.03 -7.40 7.90
N SER A 126 -8.55 -7.19 9.11
CA SER A 126 -7.79 -6.58 10.20
C SER A 126 -6.63 -7.45 10.67
N LYS A 127 -6.85 -8.77 10.75
CA LYS A 127 -5.83 -9.73 11.17
C LYS A 127 -4.68 -9.83 10.15
N PHE A 128 -5.01 -9.95 8.87
CA PHE A 128 -4.02 -10.11 7.79
C PHE A 128 -3.59 -8.79 7.14
N GLY A 129 -4.25 -7.68 7.45
CA GLY A 129 -3.95 -6.38 6.84
C GLY A 129 -2.54 -5.88 7.15
N THR A 130 -2.00 -6.28 8.31
CA THR A 130 -0.61 -6.04 8.70
C THR A 130 0.40 -6.89 7.91
N LYS A 131 -0.05 -7.74 6.99
CA LYS A 131 0.74 -8.67 6.16
C LYS A 131 0.73 -8.32 4.68
N THR A 132 0.09 -7.22 4.30
CA THR A 132 0.01 -6.77 2.91
C THR A 132 0.10 -5.25 2.83
N THR A 133 0.02 -4.71 1.62
CA THR A 133 0.05 -3.26 1.37
C THR A 133 -1.35 -2.69 1.20
N TYR A 134 -1.49 -1.37 1.35
CA TYR A 134 -2.79 -0.69 1.23
C TYR A 134 -3.51 -0.94 -0.10
N ASP A 135 -2.76 -1.11 -1.19
CA ASP A 135 -3.29 -1.36 -2.53
C ASP A 135 -3.81 -2.79 -2.74
N CYS A 136 -3.77 -3.62 -1.70
CA CYS A 136 -4.18 -5.03 -1.74
C CYS A 136 -5.51 -5.31 -1.04
N PHE A 137 -6.15 -4.34 -0.38
CA PHE A 137 -7.45 -4.54 0.25
C PHE A 137 -8.48 -3.51 -0.17
N TRP A 138 -9.75 -3.92 -0.11
CA TRP A 138 -10.93 -3.12 -0.36
C TRP A 138 -12.04 -3.60 0.59
N ARG A 139 -13.17 -2.90 0.63
CA ARG A 139 -14.23 -3.20 1.63
C ARG A 139 -14.70 -4.65 1.61
N SER A 140 -14.69 -5.27 0.43
CA SER A 140 -15.16 -6.64 0.26
C SER A 140 -14.04 -7.66 0.05
N GLY A 141 -12.76 -7.32 0.25
CA GLY A 141 -11.72 -8.33 0.11
C GLY A 141 -10.29 -7.88 0.35
N ILE A 142 -9.39 -8.85 0.33
CA ILE A 142 -7.96 -8.69 0.58
C ILE A 142 -7.15 -9.70 -0.24
N LEU A 143 -6.05 -9.22 -0.82
CA LEU A 143 -5.00 -10.01 -1.46
C LEU A 143 -3.76 -10.03 -0.55
N ILE A 144 -3.22 -11.23 -0.32
CA ILE A 144 -2.03 -11.44 0.50
C ILE A 144 -1.02 -12.21 -0.35
N TYR A 145 0.19 -11.68 -0.42
CA TYR A 145 1.31 -12.36 -1.04
C TYR A 145 2.01 -13.22 0.01
N THR A 146 2.20 -14.50 -0.30
CA THR A 146 3.07 -15.40 0.47
C THR A 146 4.51 -15.27 0.01
N ASP A 147 4.72 -14.96 -1.27
CA ASP A 147 5.99 -14.57 -1.87
C ASP A 147 5.79 -13.35 -2.77
N VAL A 148 6.48 -12.26 -2.48
CA VAL A 148 6.36 -10.99 -3.22
C VAL A 148 7.16 -11.02 -4.53
N GLU A 149 8.24 -11.80 -4.59
CA GLU A 149 9.10 -11.90 -5.78
C GLU A 149 8.42 -12.71 -6.87
N GLU A 150 7.85 -13.86 -6.49
CA GLU A 150 7.10 -14.74 -7.38
C GLU A 150 5.62 -14.34 -7.54
N LEU A 151 5.17 -13.33 -6.79
CA LEU A 151 3.78 -12.84 -6.77
C LEU A 151 2.76 -13.95 -6.43
N GLU A 152 3.20 -14.94 -5.66
CA GLU A 152 2.37 -16.03 -5.15
C GLU A 152 1.55 -15.53 -3.97
N GLY A 153 0.31 -15.99 -3.87
CA GLY A 153 -0.56 -15.52 -2.81
C GLY A 153 -1.97 -16.04 -2.89
N PHE A 154 -2.82 -15.46 -2.05
CA PHE A 154 -4.23 -15.79 -2.00
C PHE A 154 -5.08 -14.53 -1.80
N CYS A 155 -6.31 -14.59 -2.28
CA CYS A 155 -7.28 -13.53 -2.24
C CYS A 155 -8.57 -14.05 -1.60
N ILE A 156 -9.10 -13.29 -0.65
CA ILE A 156 -10.45 -13.50 -0.10
C ILE A 156 -11.34 -12.36 -0.53
N GLU A 157 -12.51 -12.69 -1.05
CA GLU A 157 -13.51 -11.73 -1.48
C GLU A 157 -14.92 -12.14 -1.07
N ALA A 158 -15.67 -11.21 -0.50
CA ALA A 158 -17.11 -11.32 -0.28
C ALA A 158 -17.89 -10.73 -1.46
N ASP A 159 -18.93 -11.44 -1.85
CA ASP A 159 -20.04 -10.92 -2.64
C ASP A 159 -21.26 -10.87 -1.72
N PHE A 160 -21.55 -9.66 -1.20
CA PHE A 160 -22.67 -9.42 -0.29
C PHE A 160 -24.03 -9.48 -0.97
N GLU A 161 -24.10 -9.39 -2.30
CA GLU A 161 -25.37 -9.54 -3.03
C GLU A 161 -25.70 -11.02 -3.22
N LYS A 162 -24.68 -11.85 -3.48
CA LYS A 162 -24.84 -13.30 -3.63
C LYS A 162 -24.70 -14.07 -2.32
N HIS A 163 -24.36 -13.40 -1.22
CA HIS A 163 -24.00 -14.02 0.07
C HIS A 163 -22.91 -15.09 -0.06
N THR A 164 -21.90 -14.84 -0.89
CA THR A 164 -20.79 -15.79 -1.10
C THR A 164 -19.47 -15.24 -0.61
N LEU A 165 -18.63 -16.10 -0.03
CA LEU A 165 -17.22 -15.82 0.19
C LEU A 165 -16.39 -16.66 -0.80
N THR A 166 -15.45 -16.01 -1.49
CA THR A 166 -14.58 -16.63 -2.48
C THR A 166 -13.15 -16.58 -1.98
N LEU A 167 -12.50 -17.74 -1.94
CA LEU A 167 -11.07 -17.89 -1.68
C LEU A 167 -10.41 -18.28 -3.00
N THR A 168 -9.53 -17.42 -3.51
CA THR A 168 -8.69 -17.71 -4.67
C THR A 168 -7.27 -17.90 -4.18
N LEU A 169 -6.62 -19.02 -4.51
CA LEU A 169 -5.21 -19.26 -4.21
C LEU A 169 -4.43 -19.42 -5.50
N ASP A 170 -3.16 -19.02 -5.48
CA ASP A 170 -2.20 -19.50 -6.46
C ASP A 170 -2.10 -21.04 -6.39
N GLU A 171 -2.04 -21.69 -7.56
CA GLU A 171 -1.94 -23.16 -7.66
C GLU A 171 -0.69 -23.69 -6.93
N SER A 172 0.41 -22.94 -6.89
CA SER A 172 1.67 -23.37 -6.26
C SER A 172 1.59 -23.48 -4.73
N ILE A 173 0.74 -22.67 -4.09
CA ILE A 173 0.62 -22.60 -2.63
C ILE A 173 -0.64 -23.28 -2.08
N ALA A 174 -1.55 -23.70 -2.96
CA ALA A 174 -2.90 -24.09 -2.56
C ALA A 174 -2.94 -25.26 -1.55
N SER A 175 -2.08 -26.27 -1.72
CA SER A 175 -2.01 -27.43 -0.84
C SER A 175 -1.51 -27.11 0.56
N GLU A 176 -0.63 -26.12 0.70
CA GLU A 176 -0.06 -25.70 1.98
C GLU A 176 -1.00 -24.76 2.74
N TRP A 177 -1.64 -23.84 2.04
CA TRP A 177 -2.31 -22.69 2.67
C TRP A 177 -3.82 -22.84 2.85
N TYR A 178 -4.48 -23.73 2.10
CA TYR A 178 -5.94 -23.82 2.09
C TYR A 178 -6.55 -24.03 3.49
N GLU A 179 -6.15 -25.10 4.20
CA GLU A 179 -6.71 -25.44 5.52
C GLU A 179 -6.45 -24.35 6.56
N ALA A 180 -5.25 -23.76 6.49
CA ALA A 180 -4.84 -22.66 7.33
C ALA A 180 -5.79 -21.45 7.11
N ILE A 181 -6.00 -21.04 5.86
CA ILE A 181 -6.83 -19.89 5.54
C ILE A 181 -8.29 -20.16 5.93
N VAL A 182 -8.84 -21.31 5.56
CA VAL A 182 -10.23 -21.68 5.85
C VAL A 182 -10.50 -21.71 7.35
N SER A 183 -9.60 -22.30 8.15
CA SER A 183 -9.75 -22.36 9.61
C SER A 183 -9.69 -20.98 10.29
N SER A 184 -9.01 -20.01 9.67
CA SER A 184 -8.94 -18.64 10.19
C SER A 184 -10.19 -17.79 9.92
N ILE A 185 -11.09 -18.23 9.04
CA ILE A 185 -12.36 -17.57 8.74
C ILE A 185 -13.43 -18.15 9.66
N ILE A 186 -13.49 -17.67 10.90
CA ILE A 186 -14.47 -18.13 11.88
C ILE A 186 -15.79 -17.40 11.66
N VAL A 187 -16.84 -18.15 11.29
CA VAL A 187 -18.22 -17.64 11.21
C VAL A 187 -19.03 -18.26 12.36
N HIS A 188 -19.19 -17.52 13.46
CA HIS A 188 -20.00 -17.98 14.59
C HIS A 188 -21.49 -18.09 14.20
N GLY A 189 -22.11 -19.21 14.56
CA GLY A 189 -23.53 -19.47 14.30
C GLY A 189 -23.82 -20.17 12.97
N ASP A 190 -22.79 -20.53 12.20
CA ASP A 190 -22.95 -21.32 10.98
C ASP A 190 -23.39 -22.74 11.36
N LYS A 191 -24.56 -23.17 10.87
CA LYS A 191 -24.99 -24.58 10.99
C LYS A 191 -24.11 -25.41 10.06
N GLN A 192 -22.90 -25.75 10.52
CA GLN A 192 -21.97 -26.84 10.16
C GLN A 192 -21.87 -27.44 8.73
N ASN A 193 -22.63 -27.05 7.71
CA ASN A 193 -22.76 -27.82 6.46
C ASN A 193 -22.50 -27.03 5.18
N ALA A 194 -22.24 -25.72 5.24
CA ALA A 194 -21.77 -24.99 4.06
C ALA A 194 -20.27 -25.25 3.88
N GLU A 195 -19.95 -26.36 3.21
CA GLU A 195 -18.60 -26.70 2.81
C GLU A 195 -18.10 -25.76 1.71
N TRP A 196 -16.80 -25.50 1.71
CA TRP A 196 -16.15 -24.78 0.63
C TRP A 196 -16.15 -25.66 -0.63
N GLN A 197 -16.67 -25.13 -1.72
CA GLN A 197 -16.79 -25.84 -3.00
C GLN A 197 -15.70 -25.37 -3.96
N LEU A 198 -15.01 -26.32 -4.60
CA LEU A 198 -14.06 -26.04 -5.67
C LEU A 198 -14.83 -25.66 -6.94
N ILE A 199 -14.69 -24.40 -7.39
CA ILE A 199 -15.37 -23.87 -8.58
C ILE A 199 -14.44 -23.86 -9.80
N SER A 200 -13.13 -23.72 -9.59
CA SER A 200 -12.14 -23.67 -10.67
C SER A 200 -10.75 -24.15 -10.22
N GLY A 201 -9.99 -24.74 -11.14
CA GLY A 201 -8.67 -25.32 -10.88
C GLY A 201 -8.69 -26.84 -10.65
N LYS A 202 -7.51 -27.43 -10.48
CA LYS A 202 -7.35 -28.83 -10.04
C LYS A 202 -6.37 -28.84 -8.88
N MET A 203 -6.76 -29.37 -7.72
CA MET A 203 -5.75 -29.77 -6.74
C MET A 203 -5.03 -31.00 -7.29
N GLN A 204 -3.70 -30.96 -7.33
CA GLN A 204 -2.95 -32.18 -7.61
C GLN A 204 -3.26 -33.19 -6.49
N ASN A 205 -3.61 -34.41 -6.87
CA ASN A 205 -4.01 -35.50 -5.97
C ASN A 205 -2.92 -35.79 -4.93
N HIS A 206 -2.96 -35.09 -3.80
CA HIS A 206 -2.79 -35.76 -2.53
C HIS A 206 -4.13 -36.40 -2.20
N GLU A 207 -4.10 -37.69 -1.84
CA GLU A 207 -5.28 -38.37 -1.30
C GLU A 207 -5.96 -37.45 -0.29
N SER A 208 -7.20 -37.12 -0.61
CA SER A 208 -8.11 -36.34 0.19
C SER A 208 -8.03 -36.76 1.67
N PRO A 209 -7.59 -35.91 2.61
CA PRO A 209 -7.88 -36.13 4.02
C PRO A 209 -9.37 -35.82 4.34
N PHE A 210 -10.19 -35.46 3.34
CA PHE A 210 -11.56 -34.95 3.47
C PHE A 210 -12.59 -35.96 3.99
N GLU A 211 -12.21 -37.14 4.48
CA GLU A 211 -13.17 -38.07 5.09
C GLU A 211 -13.05 -38.25 6.62
N ASP A 212 -12.01 -37.78 7.33
CA ASP A 212 -11.94 -38.12 8.77
C ASP A 212 -11.26 -37.14 9.75
N THR A 213 -10.91 -35.92 9.34
CA THR A 213 -10.25 -34.96 10.26
C THR A 213 -10.81 -33.54 10.22
N MET A 214 -12.13 -33.40 10.36
CA MET A 214 -12.61 -32.17 11.00
C MET A 214 -12.18 -32.18 12.49
N PRO A 215 -11.54 -31.12 13.02
CA PRO A 215 -11.28 -31.02 14.44
C PRO A 215 -12.61 -31.10 15.20
N LYS A 216 -12.79 -32.19 15.95
CA LYS A 216 -14.05 -32.51 16.66
C LYS A 216 -14.30 -31.60 17.87
N SER A 217 -13.40 -30.66 18.15
CA SER A 217 -13.47 -29.79 19.32
C SER A 217 -12.87 -28.40 19.09
N THR A 218 -13.41 -27.41 19.79
CA THR A 218 -12.90 -26.03 19.83
C THR A 218 -11.48 -25.92 20.41
N SER A 219 -11.01 -26.91 21.17
CA SER A 219 -9.64 -26.94 21.73
C SER A 219 -8.55 -27.29 20.72
N ASP A 220 -8.90 -27.90 19.58
CA ASP A 220 -7.92 -28.22 18.52
C ASP A 220 -7.62 -27.00 17.63
N LEU A 221 -8.56 -26.04 17.55
CA LEU A 221 -8.40 -24.76 16.83
C LEU A 221 -7.44 -23.79 17.54
N GLU A 222 -7.30 -23.87 18.86
CA GLU A 222 -6.38 -23.01 19.63
C GLU A 222 -4.90 -23.40 19.45
N ASN A 223 -4.62 -24.61 18.97
CA ASN A 223 -3.26 -25.14 18.77
C ASN A 223 -2.77 -25.08 17.32
N LEU A 224 -3.59 -24.61 16.37
CA LEU A 224 -3.14 -24.36 15.01
C LEU A 224 -2.22 -23.11 15.02
N PRO A 225 -0.99 -23.20 14.48
CA PRO A 225 -0.12 -22.03 14.38
C PRO A 225 -0.86 -20.92 13.64
N ASP A 226 -0.94 -19.75 14.25
CA ASP A 226 -1.68 -18.62 13.68
C ASP A 226 -1.16 -18.36 12.27
N VAL A 227 -2.02 -18.57 11.28
CA VAL A 227 -1.70 -18.48 9.86
C VAL A 227 -1.11 -17.12 9.52
N ALA A 228 -1.57 -16.07 10.23
CA ALA A 228 -0.99 -14.74 10.11
C ALA A 228 0.49 -14.69 10.54
N GLN A 229 0.95 -15.53 11.47
CA GLN A 229 2.36 -15.63 11.85
C GLN A 229 3.22 -16.33 10.79
N LYS A 230 2.64 -17.27 10.02
CA LYS A 230 3.32 -17.92 8.89
C LYS A 230 3.45 -17.01 7.68
N VAL A 231 2.51 -16.08 7.47
CA VAL A 231 2.63 -15.10 6.38
C VAL A 231 3.82 -14.19 6.71
N PRO A 232 4.81 -14.08 5.81
CA PRO A 232 5.92 -13.16 6.03
C PRO A 232 5.36 -11.75 6.28
N PRO A 233 6.05 -10.93 7.10
CA PRO A 233 5.67 -9.53 7.20
C PRO A 233 5.60 -8.93 5.77
N PRO A 234 4.71 -7.96 5.52
CA PRO A 234 4.66 -7.33 4.23
C PRO A 234 6.04 -6.75 3.99
N ILE A 235 6.70 -7.18 2.93
CA ILE A 235 7.85 -6.45 2.46
C ILE A 235 7.27 -5.18 1.87
N HIS A 236 7.10 -4.17 2.72
CA HIS A 236 6.98 -2.80 2.28
C HIS A 236 8.32 -2.44 1.65
N ARG A 237 8.50 -2.86 0.39
CA ARG A 237 9.59 -2.32 -0.40
C ARG A 237 9.26 -0.83 -0.49
N LYS A 238 10.13 -0.02 0.09
CA LYS A 238 10.04 1.42 0.01
C LYS A 238 9.90 1.77 -1.46
N LYS A 239 8.95 2.66 -1.76
CA LYS A 239 8.75 3.12 -3.14
C LYS A 239 10.09 3.67 -3.62
N LYS A 240 10.55 3.22 -4.79
CA LYS A 240 11.84 3.64 -5.31
C LYS A 240 11.69 4.80 -6.28
N ILE A 241 12.24 5.95 -5.91
CA ILE A 241 12.25 7.16 -6.74
C ILE A 241 13.61 7.26 -7.46
N VAL A 242 13.60 7.26 -8.78
CA VAL A 242 14.81 7.49 -9.58
C VAL A 242 14.89 8.97 -9.95
N ILE A 243 16.05 9.58 -9.68
CA ILE A 243 16.31 10.98 -10.03
C ILE A 243 17.22 11.01 -11.25
N SER A 244 16.71 11.57 -12.34
CA SER A 244 17.47 11.83 -13.57
C SER A 244 17.90 13.30 -13.56
N TYR A 245 19.18 13.55 -13.80
CA TYR A 245 19.76 14.89 -13.74
C TYR A 245 20.97 15.01 -14.68
N ALA A 246 21.31 16.24 -15.08
CA ALA A 246 22.58 16.47 -15.77
C ALA A 246 23.69 16.59 -14.73
N LYS A 247 24.89 16.11 -15.04
CA LYS A 247 26.05 16.20 -14.13
C LYS A 247 26.28 17.61 -13.57
N GLU A 248 25.98 18.64 -14.36
CA GLU A 248 26.07 20.05 -14.02
C GLU A 248 25.10 20.47 -12.90
N ASP A 249 23.98 19.75 -12.76
CA ASP A 249 22.91 20.00 -11.77
C ASP A 249 23.14 19.26 -10.44
N ILE A 250 24.35 18.75 -10.20
CA ILE A 250 24.71 18.01 -8.98
C ILE A 250 24.43 18.80 -7.69
N GLY A 251 24.50 20.13 -7.74
CA GLY A 251 24.18 20.98 -6.59
C GLY A 251 22.71 20.88 -6.18
N ALA A 252 21.80 20.92 -7.16
CA ALA A 252 20.37 20.79 -6.91
C ALA A 252 20.02 19.37 -6.44
N LEU A 253 20.66 18.35 -7.01
CA LEU A 253 20.51 16.98 -6.56
C LEU A 253 20.92 16.82 -5.08
N LYS A 254 22.11 17.29 -4.70
CA LYS A 254 22.60 17.20 -3.32
C LYS A 254 21.65 17.89 -2.33
N MET A 255 21.08 19.02 -2.73
CA MET A 255 20.10 19.72 -1.91
C MET A 255 18.84 18.87 -1.71
N LEU A 256 18.30 18.29 -2.79
CA LEU A 256 17.14 17.40 -2.73
C LEU A 256 17.40 16.15 -1.85
N GLU A 257 18.60 15.56 -1.97
CA GLU A 257 19.00 14.38 -1.20
C GLU A 257 19.05 14.63 0.31
N ILE A 258 19.38 15.85 0.75
CA ILE A 258 19.33 16.21 2.18
C ILE A 258 17.91 16.05 2.72
N TYR A 259 16.91 16.49 1.97
CA TYR A 259 15.51 16.32 2.36
C TYR A 259 15.09 14.86 2.28
N PHE A 260 15.47 14.15 1.23
CA PHE A 260 15.10 12.74 1.04
C PHE A 260 15.64 11.85 2.16
N LYS A 261 16.84 12.13 2.69
CA LYS A 261 17.38 11.43 3.88
C LYS A 261 16.46 11.51 5.09
N GLY A 262 15.77 12.64 5.27
CA GLY A 262 14.76 12.82 6.33
C GLY A 262 13.53 11.92 6.18
N TYR A 263 13.29 11.39 4.99
CA TYR A 263 12.19 10.47 4.65
C TYR A 263 12.67 9.08 4.26
N SER A 264 13.91 8.73 4.64
CA SER A 264 14.51 7.43 4.31
C SER A 264 13.71 6.23 4.83
N ASN A 265 12.79 6.40 5.78
CA ASN A 265 11.89 5.34 6.24
C ASN A 265 10.65 5.15 5.35
N GLU A 266 10.29 6.15 4.55
CA GLU A 266 9.06 6.15 3.73
C GLU A 266 9.30 5.68 2.30
N PHE A 267 10.41 6.10 1.69
CA PHE A 267 10.76 5.77 0.32
C PHE A 267 12.28 5.65 0.13
N ASP A 268 12.68 4.91 -0.90
CA ASP A 268 14.07 4.81 -1.34
C ASP A 268 14.27 5.75 -2.53
N TYR A 269 15.48 6.26 -2.70
CA TYR A 269 15.83 7.04 -3.87
C TYR A 269 17.15 6.57 -4.47
N TRP A 270 17.28 6.78 -5.77
CA TRP A 270 18.48 6.41 -6.52
C TRP A 270 18.87 7.51 -7.51
N SER A 271 20.18 7.76 -7.60
CA SER A 271 20.82 8.67 -8.55
C SER A 271 22.16 8.05 -8.98
N ASP A 272 22.68 8.42 -10.15
CA ASP A 272 23.92 7.84 -10.70
C ASP A 272 25.22 8.47 -10.13
N GLN A 273 25.15 9.20 -9.01
CA GLN A 273 26.21 10.07 -8.45
C GLN A 273 27.63 9.47 -8.34
N ASN A 274 27.78 8.15 -8.34
CA ASN A 274 29.05 7.47 -8.08
C ASN A 274 29.48 6.46 -9.16
N GLN A 275 28.82 6.41 -10.32
CA GLN A 275 29.32 5.57 -11.40
C GLN A 275 30.20 6.39 -12.34
N ASP A 276 31.48 6.03 -12.39
CA ASP A 276 32.45 6.63 -13.31
C ASP A 276 31.88 6.56 -14.73
N ASN A 277 31.48 7.72 -15.27
CA ASN A 277 30.73 7.90 -16.53
C ASN A 277 31.56 7.57 -17.79
N LYS A 278 32.63 6.79 -17.62
CA LYS A 278 33.53 6.36 -18.70
C LYS A 278 33.07 5.06 -19.37
N SER A 279 32.01 4.40 -18.90
CA SER A 279 31.53 3.15 -19.51
C SER A 279 30.00 2.99 -19.53
N GLY A 280 29.32 3.76 -20.39
CA GLY A 280 28.02 3.41 -20.98
C GLY A 280 26.81 3.28 -20.04
N TRP A 281 25.65 3.01 -20.65
CA TRP A 281 24.40 2.66 -19.98
C TRP A 281 24.51 1.26 -19.38
N LYS A 282 25.09 1.18 -18.18
CA LYS A 282 25.31 -0.08 -17.47
C LYS A 282 23.99 -0.75 -17.12
N GLU A 283 24.00 -2.07 -17.05
CA GLU A 283 22.85 -2.90 -16.67
C GLU A 283 22.24 -2.46 -15.34
N THR A 284 23.07 -1.96 -14.40
CA THR A 284 22.59 -1.38 -13.15
C THR A 284 21.71 -0.16 -13.38
N ILE A 285 22.13 0.81 -14.21
CA ILE A 285 21.33 2.01 -14.50
C ILE A 285 20.03 1.61 -15.19
N LYS A 286 20.11 0.69 -16.15
CA LYS A 286 18.93 0.15 -16.82
C LYS A 286 17.94 -0.46 -15.82
N TYR A 287 18.43 -1.32 -14.94
CA TYR A 287 17.62 -2.01 -13.93
C TYR A 287 16.88 -1.00 -13.05
N GLU A 288 17.59 0.03 -12.60
CA GLU A 288 17.03 1.08 -11.75
C GLU A 288 15.88 1.83 -12.42
N PHE A 289 16.08 2.25 -13.67
CA PHE A 289 15.03 2.89 -14.45
C PHE A 289 13.88 1.94 -14.78
N GLU A 290 14.12 0.65 -15.04
CA GLU A 290 13.05 -0.30 -15.36
C GLU A 290 12.21 -0.71 -14.15
N HIS A 291 12.72 -0.56 -12.93
CA HIS A 291 12.08 -1.04 -11.69
C HIS A 291 11.63 0.08 -10.74
N ALA A 292 11.92 1.34 -11.05
CA ALA A 292 11.45 2.49 -10.27
C ALA A 292 9.92 2.53 -10.11
N ASP A 293 9.47 3.04 -8.96
CA ASP A 293 8.06 3.32 -8.68
C ASP A 293 7.67 4.77 -9.06
N GLY A 294 8.66 5.62 -9.32
CA GLY A 294 8.47 6.84 -10.12
C GLY A 294 9.75 7.66 -10.27
N TYR A 295 9.63 8.84 -10.90
CA TYR A 295 10.78 9.59 -11.38
C TYR A 295 10.70 11.09 -11.08
N ILE A 296 11.88 11.68 -10.87
CA ILE A 296 12.08 13.12 -10.79
C ILE A 296 13.11 13.51 -11.83
N LEU A 297 12.77 14.47 -12.68
CA LEU A 297 13.68 15.03 -13.68
C LEU A 297 14.14 16.41 -13.23
N LEU A 298 15.44 16.58 -13.00
CA LEU A 298 16.03 17.88 -12.71
C LEU A 298 16.26 18.62 -14.03
N ILE A 299 15.29 19.46 -14.41
CA ILE A 299 15.28 20.14 -15.71
C ILE A 299 16.11 21.42 -15.65
N SER A 300 17.11 21.51 -16.51
CA SER A 300 17.98 22.66 -16.71
C SER A 300 18.36 22.77 -18.20
N PRO A 301 18.97 23.88 -18.65
CA PRO A 301 19.56 23.94 -19.98
C PRO A 301 20.57 22.83 -20.26
N HIS A 302 21.31 22.36 -19.23
CA HIS A 302 22.29 21.28 -19.35
C HIS A 302 21.64 19.91 -19.54
N TYR A 303 20.50 19.68 -18.87
CA TYR A 303 19.70 18.47 -19.04
C TYR A 303 19.19 18.30 -20.48
N MET A 304 18.96 19.42 -21.17
CA MET A 304 18.39 19.47 -22.51
C MET A 304 19.44 19.47 -23.63
N MET A 305 20.73 19.39 -23.29
CA MET A 305 21.79 19.41 -24.31
C MET A 305 21.82 18.10 -25.10
N VAL A 306 21.88 18.22 -26.43
CA VAL A 306 21.84 17.08 -27.37
C VAL A 306 23.00 16.09 -27.16
N ASP A 307 24.12 16.54 -26.59
CA ASP A 307 25.27 15.69 -26.29
C ASP A 307 25.04 14.76 -25.08
N LYS A 308 23.96 14.95 -24.31
CA LYS A 308 23.49 14.05 -23.24
C LYS A 308 22.76 12.84 -23.81
N LYS A 309 23.44 12.09 -24.68
CA LYS A 309 22.89 10.93 -25.41
C LYS A 309 22.23 9.90 -24.50
N ILE A 310 22.80 9.63 -23.32
CA ILE A 310 22.24 8.66 -22.38
C ILE A 310 20.84 9.10 -21.90
N ILE A 311 20.70 10.37 -21.51
CA ILE A 311 19.42 10.92 -21.05
C ILE A 311 18.38 10.80 -22.17
N HIS A 312 18.69 11.31 -23.36
CA HIS A 312 17.71 11.41 -24.45
C HIS A 312 17.45 10.09 -25.19
N GLU A 313 18.45 9.21 -25.33
CA GLU A 313 18.30 7.96 -26.09
C GLU A 313 17.95 6.75 -25.20
N LYS A 314 18.14 6.83 -23.87
CA LYS A 314 17.90 5.71 -22.94
C LYS A 314 16.95 6.06 -21.79
N GLU A 315 17.27 7.08 -20.99
CA GLU A 315 16.49 7.42 -19.78
C GLU A 315 15.07 7.85 -20.14
N ILE A 316 14.93 8.92 -20.92
CA ILE A 316 13.63 9.49 -21.28
C ILE A 316 12.73 8.48 -22.00
N PRO A 317 13.20 7.71 -23.00
CA PRO A 317 12.38 6.66 -23.62
C PRO A 317 11.91 5.60 -22.62
N THR A 318 12.77 5.21 -21.67
CA THR A 318 12.41 4.22 -20.64
C THR A 318 11.34 4.78 -19.70
N ILE A 319 11.48 6.04 -19.28
CA ILE A 319 10.50 6.73 -18.44
C ILE A 319 9.15 6.87 -19.16
N LEU A 320 9.15 7.30 -20.42
CA LEU A 320 7.93 7.43 -21.23
C LEU A 320 7.20 6.10 -21.36
N LYS A 321 7.93 5.03 -21.67
CA LYS A 321 7.38 3.66 -21.76
C LYS A 321 6.75 3.27 -20.43
N ARG A 322 7.48 3.45 -19.33
CA ARG A 322 7.05 3.14 -17.96
C ARG A 322 5.81 3.92 -17.55
N GLN A 323 5.76 5.22 -17.82
CA GLN A 323 4.61 6.08 -17.52
C GLN A 323 3.37 5.59 -18.28
N LYS A 324 3.51 5.24 -19.56
CA LYS A 324 2.41 4.76 -20.40
C LYS A 324 1.90 3.37 -20.00
N GLU A 325 2.79 2.45 -19.66
CA GLU A 325 2.45 1.05 -19.37
C GLU A 325 1.99 0.83 -17.93
N LYS A 326 2.60 1.53 -16.96
CA LYS A 326 2.44 1.27 -15.52
C LYS A 326 1.90 2.46 -14.73
N SER A 327 1.52 3.56 -15.40
CA SER A 327 0.97 4.78 -14.77
C SER A 327 1.84 5.35 -13.65
N VAL A 328 3.16 5.24 -13.76
CA VAL A 328 4.07 5.73 -12.72
C VAL A 328 4.20 7.25 -12.73
N PRO A 329 4.25 7.90 -11.55
CA PRO A 329 4.42 9.34 -11.44
C PRO A 329 5.80 9.78 -11.97
N VAL A 330 5.78 10.84 -12.79
CA VAL A 330 6.97 11.53 -13.29
C VAL A 330 6.76 13.02 -13.02
N ILE A 331 7.75 13.67 -12.41
CA ILE A 331 7.70 15.11 -12.14
C ILE A 331 8.94 15.82 -12.66
N ASN A 332 8.72 16.89 -13.41
CA ASN A 332 9.73 17.85 -13.77
C ASN A 332 9.94 18.85 -12.62
N LEU A 333 11.16 18.92 -12.12
CA LEU A 333 11.63 19.91 -11.16
C LEU A 333 12.62 20.83 -11.86
N PHE A 334 12.25 22.07 -12.12
CA PHE A 334 13.13 23.01 -12.82
C PHE A 334 14.20 23.52 -11.87
N VAL A 335 15.46 23.25 -12.18
CA VAL A 335 16.64 23.67 -11.40
C VAL A 335 17.47 24.73 -12.12
N GLY A 336 17.15 24.99 -13.39
CA GLY A 336 17.69 26.11 -14.17
C GLY A 336 16.61 26.73 -15.04
N ALA A 337 16.74 28.04 -15.31
CA ALA A 337 15.80 28.74 -16.16
C ALA A 337 15.83 28.18 -17.59
N PHE A 338 14.74 27.54 -18.00
CA PHE A 338 14.61 26.91 -19.30
C PHE A 338 13.16 27.02 -19.79
N THR A 339 12.98 27.33 -21.08
CA THR A 339 11.64 27.37 -21.70
C THR A 339 11.37 26.03 -22.35
N LEU A 340 10.44 25.29 -21.76
CA LEU A 340 10.10 23.96 -22.22
C LEU A 340 9.07 24.06 -23.36
N THR A 341 9.50 23.80 -24.58
CA THR A 341 8.61 23.77 -25.76
C THR A 341 7.97 22.39 -25.92
N SER A 342 6.82 22.33 -26.60
CA SER A 342 6.08 21.08 -26.89
C SER A 342 6.84 20.07 -27.75
N SER A 343 7.96 20.48 -28.36
CA SER A 343 8.83 19.60 -29.13
C SER A 343 9.77 18.75 -28.26
N HIS A 344 9.84 19.02 -26.95
CA HIS A 344 10.67 18.24 -26.04
C HIS A 344 9.87 17.08 -25.45
N ASP A 345 10.44 15.88 -25.47
CA ASP A 345 9.82 14.68 -24.92
C ASP A 345 9.45 14.81 -23.43
N VAL A 346 10.22 15.59 -22.67
CA VAL A 346 9.93 15.88 -21.26
C VAL A 346 8.71 16.76 -21.02
N SER A 347 8.16 17.39 -22.07
CA SER A 347 7.00 18.30 -21.97
C SER A 347 5.70 17.61 -21.64
N VAL A 348 5.63 16.30 -21.83
CA VAL A 348 4.46 15.49 -21.49
C VAL A 348 4.34 15.24 -19.99
N PHE A 349 5.40 15.48 -19.22
CA PHE A 349 5.42 15.23 -17.78
C PHE A 349 4.92 16.43 -16.98
N ASN A 350 4.32 16.14 -15.82
CA ASN A 350 3.83 17.17 -14.93
C ASN A 350 4.99 17.98 -14.35
N SER A 351 4.83 19.30 -14.29
CA SER A 351 5.83 20.20 -13.73
C SER A 351 5.41 20.70 -12.35
N PHE A 352 6.33 20.67 -11.39
CA PHE A 352 6.07 21.22 -10.07
C PHE A 352 5.75 22.72 -10.17
N ASN A 353 4.71 23.13 -9.44
CA ASN A 353 4.22 24.50 -9.37
C ASN A 353 4.22 25.26 -10.72
N LYS A 354 3.67 24.64 -11.77
CA LYS A 354 3.58 25.21 -13.12
C LYS A 354 4.94 25.58 -13.74
N GLY A 355 6.00 24.87 -13.37
CA GLY A 355 7.35 25.10 -13.88
C GLY A 355 8.12 26.20 -13.15
N GLU A 356 7.78 26.49 -11.90
CA GLU A 356 8.59 27.36 -11.05
C GLU A 356 10.03 26.81 -10.97
N VAL A 357 11.00 27.69 -11.18
CA VAL A 357 12.43 27.35 -11.15
C VAL A 357 12.93 27.45 -9.72
N MET A 358 13.71 26.46 -9.29
CA MET A 358 14.37 26.46 -7.99
C MET A 358 15.20 27.74 -7.82
N PRO A 359 14.95 28.54 -6.77
CA PRO A 359 15.71 29.76 -6.51
C PRO A 359 17.19 29.47 -6.28
N ALA A 360 18.07 30.37 -6.73
CA ALA A 360 19.51 30.27 -6.45
C ALA A 360 19.86 30.63 -4.99
N GLU A 361 19.02 31.45 -4.33
CA GLU A 361 19.18 31.82 -2.93
C GLU A 361 18.80 30.63 -2.04
N GLU A 362 19.74 30.19 -1.19
CA GLU A 362 19.63 28.95 -0.41
C GLU A 362 18.36 28.88 0.45
N SER A 363 18.02 29.95 1.17
CA SER A 363 16.81 30.01 2.00
C SER A 363 15.54 29.76 1.20
N LYS A 364 15.43 30.39 0.01
CA LYS A 364 14.30 30.23 -0.89
C LYS A 364 14.30 28.88 -1.60
N ALA A 365 15.48 28.33 -1.88
CA ALA A 365 15.64 26.99 -2.44
C ALA A 365 15.15 25.92 -1.45
N GLN A 366 15.48 26.08 -0.16
CA GLN A 366 14.99 25.23 0.91
C GLN A 366 13.46 25.27 1.04
N ASP A 367 12.87 26.47 1.03
CA ASP A 367 11.41 26.62 1.04
C ASP A 367 10.74 26.02 -0.21
N PHE A 368 11.38 26.16 -1.37
CA PHE A 368 10.93 25.54 -2.61
C PHE A 368 10.93 24.01 -2.51
N ILE A 369 12.02 23.40 -2.02
CA ILE A 369 12.10 21.94 -1.86
C ILE A 369 11.11 21.45 -0.79
N ASN A 370 10.92 22.18 0.32
CA ASN A 370 9.91 21.84 1.32
C ASN A 370 8.50 21.76 0.73
N ARG A 371 8.12 22.74 -0.10
CA ARG A 371 6.84 22.72 -0.83
C ARG A 371 6.79 21.54 -1.80
N PHE A 372 7.86 21.29 -2.54
CA PHE A 372 7.95 20.16 -3.46
C PHE A 372 7.75 18.81 -2.75
N MET A 373 8.44 18.61 -1.61
CA MET A 373 8.28 17.41 -0.79
C MET A 373 6.82 17.21 -0.39
N ARG A 374 6.22 18.21 0.23
CA ARG A 374 4.87 18.11 0.78
C ARG A 374 3.80 17.96 -0.30
N ASP A 375 3.87 18.77 -1.35
CA ASP A 375 2.76 18.94 -2.30
C ASP A 375 2.82 17.90 -3.43
N GLU A 376 4.01 17.38 -3.72
CA GLU A 376 4.23 16.40 -4.80
C GLU A 376 4.70 15.05 -4.26
N ILE A 377 5.82 14.99 -3.54
CA ILE A 377 6.45 13.70 -3.17
C ILE A 377 5.58 12.91 -2.20
N LEU A 378 5.26 13.50 -1.04
CA LEU A 378 4.46 12.84 0.00
C LEU A 378 3.02 12.56 -0.43
N ARG A 379 2.55 13.17 -1.52
CA ARG A 379 1.18 13.00 -2.02
C ARG A 379 1.09 11.98 -3.16
N LYS A 380 2.12 11.89 -4.00
CA LYS A 380 2.12 11.06 -5.22
C LYS A 380 2.88 9.75 -5.04
N PHE A 381 3.80 9.68 -4.09
CA PHE A 381 4.68 8.52 -3.91
C PHE A 381 4.48 7.81 -2.56
N ILE A 382 3.78 8.43 -1.62
CA ILE A 382 3.39 7.91 -0.29
C ILE A 382 1.87 8.07 -0.15
#